data_AF-D9W0S0-F1
#
_entry.id   AF-D9W0S0-F1
#
_cell.length_a   1.000
_cell.length_b   1.000
_cell.length_c   1.000
_cell.angle_alpha   90.00
_cell.angle_beta   90.00
_cell.angle_gamma   90.00
#
_symmetry.space_group_name_H-M   'P 1'
#
loop_
_entity.id
_entity.type
_entity.pdbx_description
1 polymer ?
#
loop_
_entity_poly.entity_id
_entity_poly.type
_entity_poly.pdbx_seq_one_letter_code
_entity_poly.pdbx_strand_id
1 'polypeptide(L)'
;MIASTPVARWSWGEPGRETDLVREAVRRFTTALAVLDRHHLGTPRGGRVAVEVPAMGRRSTLLRADFAIGPGADTATSVSFNGTLDERIKEAIADGEMGGVELHAVCDGLVETGGGGAEAVEGLFALSVAVSEGYFNVSLTTFSDAWMPFDLRGRAQDAVFQVNRPRLAMALAEIAEELDLEIDPDDPSRLGIPTESGVENHFEDDDGSPSDVWGRFEIPYRNEIFSQSPKFTAGYGRRASGAVRYVPVVGAHGVLGYLWASDDEGAASFEPRELADLDGYRAGLTWLDRLQEAYERGLAPTAAILELGERPADPVAGRVEVKATGEVDEFRKLVELAQE
;
A
#
# COMPACT_ATOMS: atom_id res chain seq x y z
N MET A 1 -12.79 -1.89 -1.82
CA MET A 1 -11.70 -2.04 -0.82
C MET A 1 -10.37 -1.55 -1.41
N ILE A 2 -9.36 -1.30 -0.57
CA ILE A 2 -7.98 -0.99 -0.99
C ILE A 2 -7.01 -1.97 -0.32
N ALA A 3 -6.32 -2.75 -1.13
CA ALA A 3 -5.27 -3.68 -0.72
C ALA A 3 -3.91 -2.98 -0.54
N SER A 4 -3.02 -3.58 0.22
CA SER A 4 -1.63 -3.16 0.35
C SER A 4 -0.76 -3.80 -0.73
N THR A 5 -1.19 -4.94 -1.30
CA THR A 5 -0.58 -5.52 -2.49
C THR A 5 -1.34 -5.11 -3.76
N PRO A 6 -0.65 -4.98 -4.92
CA PRO A 6 -1.31 -4.65 -6.18
C PRO A 6 -2.42 -5.63 -6.54
N VAL A 7 -3.58 -5.10 -6.92
CA VAL A 7 -4.67 -5.89 -7.53
C VAL A 7 -4.36 -6.17 -8.99
N ALA A 8 -3.89 -5.17 -9.73
CA ALA A 8 -3.54 -5.28 -11.14
C ALA A 8 -2.52 -4.20 -11.54
N ARG A 9 -1.75 -4.49 -12.58
CA ARG A 9 -0.85 -3.54 -13.23
C ARG A 9 -1.00 -3.61 -14.76
N TRP A 10 -0.89 -2.45 -15.39
CA TRP A 10 -0.74 -2.29 -16.83
C TRP A 10 0.55 -1.55 -17.11
N SER A 11 1.19 -1.92 -18.21
CA SER A 11 2.45 -1.35 -18.67
C SER A 11 2.32 -0.89 -20.13
N TRP A 12 3.02 0.19 -20.46
CA TRP A 12 3.21 0.68 -21.83
C TRP A 12 4.69 0.96 -22.01
N GLY A 13 5.37 0.23 -22.88
CA GLY A 13 6.80 0.39 -23.06
C GLY A 13 7.31 -0.09 -24.41
N GLU A 14 8.41 0.51 -24.85
CA GLU A 14 9.10 0.16 -26.08
C GLU A 14 10.61 0.47 -25.93
N PRO A 15 11.46 -0.05 -26.83
CA PRO A 15 12.87 0.31 -26.87
C PRO A 15 13.05 1.84 -27.05
N GLY A 16 13.82 2.45 -26.15
CA GLY A 16 14.10 3.88 -26.16
C GLY A 16 15.13 4.27 -27.22
N ARG A 17 15.06 5.53 -27.69
CA ARG A 17 16.11 6.18 -28.51
C ARG A 17 16.34 7.65 -28.13
N GLU A 18 15.83 8.07 -26.97
CA GLU A 18 15.74 9.48 -26.63
C GLU A 18 16.95 9.99 -25.87
N THR A 19 17.40 11.21 -26.23
CA THR A 19 18.62 11.82 -25.68
C THR A 19 18.35 12.72 -24.47
N ASP A 20 17.13 13.23 -24.31
CA ASP A 20 16.72 14.03 -23.14
C ASP A 20 15.81 13.20 -22.24
N LEU A 21 16.42 12.29 -21.47
CA LEU A 21 15.71 11.35 -20.60
C LEU A 21 14.75 12.03 -19.62
N VAL A 22 15.14 13.21 -19.07
CA VAL A 22 14.31 13.94 -18.10
C VAL A 22 13.07 14.50 -18.77
N ARG A 23 13.21 15.21 -19.90
CA ARG A 23 12.06 15.75 -20.61
C ARG A 23 11.12 14.64 -21.05
N GLU A 24 11.68 13.53 -21.48
CA GLU A 24 10.95 12.37 -21.96
C GLU A 24 10.13 11.70 -20.85
N ALA A 25 10.74 11.51 -19.68
CA ALA A 25 10.07 10.94 -18.51
C ALA A 25 8.96 11.87 -18.01
N VAL A 26 9.22 13.17 -17.93
CA VAL A 26 8.22 14.17 -17.54
C VAL A 26 7.06 14.20 -18.53
N ARG A 27 7.32 14.21 -19.85
CA ARG A 27 6.26 14.20 -20.87
C ARG A 27 5.32 13.02 -20.65
N ARG A 28 5.83 11.79 -20.68
CA ARG A 28 5.00 10.57 -20.53
C ARG A 28 4.25 10.53 -19.22
N PHE A 29 4.91 10.92 -18.13
CA PHE A 29 4.27 10.98 -16.82
C PHE A 29 3.10 11.97 -16.81
N THR A 30 3.30 13.18 -17.31
CA THR A 30 2.25 14.21 -17.36
C THR A 30 1.12 13.85 -18.33
N THR A 31 1.41 13.17 -19.44
CA THR A 31 0.41 12.63 -20.36
C THR A 31 -0.49 11.63 -19.65
N ALA A 32 0.08 10.56 -19.07
CA ALA A 32 -0.70 9.55 -18.37
C ALA A 32 -1.48 10.14 -17.18
N LEU A 33 -0.86 11.04 -16.41
CA LEU A 33 -1.52 11.70 -15.29
C LEU A 33 -2.70 12.57 -15.74
N ALA A 34 -2.59 13.29 -16.86
CA ALA A 34 -3.68 14.10 -17.39
C ALA A 34 -4.88 13.23 -17.81
N VAL A 35 -4.64 12.05 -18.40
CA VAL A 35 -5.72 11.09 -18.69
C VAL A 35 -6.40 10.63 -17.39
N LEU A 36 -5.63 10.26 -16.37
CA LEU A 36 -6.19 9.85 -15.07
C LEU A 36 -7.04 10.95 -14.43
N ASP A 37 -6.60 12.20 -14.45
CA ASP A 37 -7.34 13.35 -13.90
C ASP A 37 -8.67 13.57 -14.65
N ARG A 38 -8.67 13.48 -15.98
CA ARG A 38 -9.88 13.63 -16.82
C ARG A 38 -10.96 12.60 -16.52
N HIS A 39 -10.55 11.39 -16.15
CA HIS A 39 -11.47 10.32 -15.72
C HIS A 39 -11.73 10.32 -14.21
N HIS A 40 -11.21 11.31 -13.47
CA HIS A 40 -11.25 11.40 -12.00
C HIS A 40 -10.68 10.17 -11.30
N LEU A 41 -9.69 9.52 -11.92
CA LEU A 41 -9.04 8.30 -11.42
C LEU A 41 -7.71 8.58 -10.73
N GLY A 42 -7.10 9.74 -10.94
CA GLY A 42 -5.81 10.01 -10.31
C GLY A 42 -5.40 11.47 -10.29
N THR A 43 -5.16 11.97 -9.08
CA THR A 43 -4.41 13.19 -8.79
C THR A 43 -3.28 12.85 -7.83
N PRO A 44 -2.05 13.37 -7.99
CA PRO A 44 -0.94 12.95 -7.14
C PRO A 44 -1.21 13.33 -5.69
N ARG A 45 -1.10 12.36 -4.78
CA ARG A 45 -1.36 12.55 -3.35
C ARG A 45 -0.44 13.65 -2.81
N GLY A 46 -1.05 14.63 -2.14
CA GLY A 46 -0.33 15.80 -1.63
C GLY A 46 0.27 16.70 -2.71
N GLY A 47 -0.10 16.52 -3.99
CA GLY A 47 0.43 17.28 -5.11
C GLY A 47 1.92 17.06 -5.34
N ARG A 48 2.44 15.85 -5.07
CA ARG A 48 3.87 15.55 -5.19
C ARG A 48 4.14 14.36 -6.11
N VAL A 49 5.28 14.42 -6.78
CA VAL A 49 5.88 13.34 -7.56
C VAL A 49 7.27 13.05 -7.03
N ALA A 50 7.53 11.79 -6.70
CA ALA A 50 8.86 11.32 -6.35
C ALA A 50 9.68 11.15 -7.63
N VAL A 51 10.90 11.66 -7.62
CA VAL A 51 11.83 11.58 -8.75
C VAL A 51 13.12 10.93 -8.28
N GLU A 52 13.54 9.91 -9.02
CA GLU A 52 14.84 9.26 -8.85
C GLU A 52 15.64 9.28 -10.16
N VAL A 53 16.92 9.65 -10.07
CA VAL A 53 17.86 9.64 -11.20
C VAL A 53 19.07 8.82 -10.78
N PRO A 54 19.14 7.52 -11.13
CA PRO A 54 20.30 6.69 -10.84
C PRO A 54 21.51 7.14 -11.68
N ALA A 55 22.72 7.00 -11.10
CA ALA A 55 23.96 7.16 -11.86
C ALA A 55 24.23 5.92 -12.74
N MET A 56 24.82 6.13 -13.91
CA MET A 56 25.24 5.05 -14.80
C MET A 56 26.24 4.11 -14.09
N GLY A 57 25.95 2.79 -14.08
CA GLY A 57 26.88 1.74 -13.65
C GLY A 57 27.27 1.71 -12.16
N ARG A 58 26.72 2.58 -11.29
CA ARG A 58 27.02 2.62 -9.85
C ARG A 58 25.73 2.48 -9.02
N ARG A 59 25.84 1.92 -7.81
CA ARG A 59 24.75 1.94 -6.80
C ARG A 59 24.60 3.32 -6.13
N SER A 60 24.80 4.39 -6.87
CA SER A 60 24.67 5.77 -6.39
C SER A 60 23.58 6.48 -7.16
N THR A 61 22.85 7.37 -6.48
CA THR A 61 21.74 8.12 -7.05
C THR A 61 22.17 9.59 -7.20
N LEU A 62 21.97 10.16 -8.39
CA LEU A 62 22.27 11.58 -8.70
C LEU A 62 21.19 12.52 -8.17
N LEU A 63 19.95 12.04 -8.07
CA LEU A 63 18.83 12.76 -7.48
C LEU A 63 17.83 11.78 -6.87
N ARG A 64 17.40 12.03 -5.63
CA ARG A 64 16.21 11.42 -5.03
C ARG A 64 15.47 12.52 -4.27
N ALA A 65 14.34 12.98 -4.81
CA ALA A 65 13.59 14.10 -4.23
C ALA A 65 12.11 14.10 -4.65
N ASP A 66 11.27 14.73 -3.83
CA ASP A 66 9.85 14.96 -4.14
C ASP A 66 9.61 16.36 -4.70
N PHE A 67 9.10 16.43 -5.92
CA PHE A 67 8.74 17.67 -6.59
C PHE A 67 7.25 17.92 -6.49
N ALA A 68 6.89 19.18 -6.27
CA ALA A 68 5.50 19.59 -6.23
C ALA A 68 4.96 19.78 -7.66
N ILE A 69 3.74 19.30 -7.94
CA ILE A 69 3.09 19.30 -9.26
C ILE A 69 1.67 19.89 -9.16
N GLY A 70 1.27 20.68 -10.16
CA GLY A 70 -0.04 21.36 -10.21
C GLY A 70 -0.01 22.84 -9.78
N PRO A 71 -1.13 23.57 -9.93
CA PRO A 71 -1.21 24.99 -9.62
C PRO A 71 -1.23 25.24 -8.09
N GLY A 72 -0.25 26.01 -7.58
CA GLY A 72 -0.16 26.39 -6.16
C GLY A 72 0.81 25.57 -5.30
N ALA A 73 1.67 24.75 -5.93
CA ALA A 73 2.52 23.75 -5.28
C ALA A 73 3.69 24.28 -4.41
N ASP A 74 3.66 25.56 -4.01
CA ASP A 74 4.81 26.30 -3.47
C ASP A 74 4.60 26.88 -2.05
N THR A 75 3.55 26.50 -1.31
CA THR A 75 3.16 27.26 -0.10
C THR A 75 3.72 26.77 1.25
N ALA A 76 4.66 25.83 1.31
CA ALA A 76 5.12 25.32 2.63
C ALA A 76 6.63 25.33 2.91
N THR A 77 7.51 25.49 1.92
CA THR A 77 8.96 25.62 2.19
C THR A 77 9.63 26.40 1.07
N SER A 78 10.20 27.55 1.46
CA SER A 78 10.87 28.54 0.62
C SER A 78 11.93 27.95 -0.31
N VAL A 79 11.61 27.82 -1.60
CA VAL A 79 12.28 28.43 -2.77
C VAL A 79 11.26 28.30 -3.91
N SER A 80 10.69 29.42 -4.39
CA SER A 80 9.87 29.38 -5.60
C SER A 80 10.77 29.13 -6.80
N PHE A 81 10.74 27.90 -7.32
CA PHE A 81 11.34 27.58 -8.60
C PHE A 81 10.32 27.87 -9.70
N ASN A 82 10.47 29.03 -10.34
CA ASN A 82 9.75 29.36 -11.58
C ASN A 82 10.38 28.57 -12.73
N GLY A 83 9.82 27.40 -13.05
CA GLY A 83 10.26 26.57 -14.17
C GLY A 83 9.34 25.37 -14.38
N THR A 84 9.38 24.76 -15.56
CA THR A 84 8.66 23.49 -15.81
C THR A 84 9.24 22.38 -14.94
N LEU A 85 8.50 21.27 -14.75
CA LEU A 85 8.97 20.16 -13.92
C LEU A 85 10.31 19.59 -14.43
N ASP A 86 10.51 19.49 -15.74
CA ASP A 86 11.76 19.01 -16.32
C ASP A 86 12.94 19.96 -16.07
N GLU A 87 12.74 21.27 -16.09
CA GLU A 87 13.76 22.26 -15.73
C GLU A 87 14.18 22.12 -14.26
N ARG A 88 13.19 22.04 -13.36
CA ARG A 88 13.41 21.87 -11.92
C ARG A 88 14.16 20.58 -11.58
N ILE A 89 13.84 19.48 -12.27
CA ILE A 89 14.56 18.21 -12.11
C ILE A 89 15.99 18.37 -12.61
N LYS A 90 16.21 18.92 -13.81
CA LYS A 90 17.55 19.11 -14.40
C LYS A 90 18.46 19.96 -13.51
N GLU A 91 17.94 21.01 -12.90
CA GLU A 91 18.69 21.87 -11.98
C GLU A 91 19.08 21.16 -10.67
N ALA A 92 18.30 20.17 -10.24
CA ALA A 92 18.52 19.45 -8.98
C ALA A 92 19.44 18.22 -9.12
N ILE A 93 19.70 17.76 -10.36
CA ILE A 93 20.56 16.59 -10.61
C ILE A 93 22.01 16.92 -10.28
N ALA A 94 22.64 16.10 -9.44
CA ALA A 94 24.07 16.21 -9.15
C ALA A 94 24.93 15.82 -10.37
N ASP A 95 26.16 16.35 -10.43
CA ASP A 95 27.12 16.03 -11.49
C ASP A 95 27.34 14.52 -11.63
N GLY A 96 27.12 14.00 -12.85
CA GLY A 96 27.33 12.60 -13.18
C GLY A 96 26.63 12.19 -14.46
N GLU A 97 26.94 10.99 -14.94
CA GLU A 97 26.25 10.38 -16.08
C GLU A 97 24.98 9.68 -15.59
N MET A 98 23.84 10.03 -16.19
CA MET A 98 22.53 9.45 -15.84
C MET A 98 22.39 8.05 -16.41
N GLY A 99 21.96 7.10 -15.60
CA GLY A 99 21.55 5.77 -16.08
C GLY A 99 20.08 5.72 -16.54
N GLY A 100 19.27 6.64 -16.04
CA GLY A 100 17.84 6.72 -16.32
C GLY A 100 17.16 7.78 -15.47
N VAL A 101 15.85 7.93 -15.64
CA VAL A 101 14.98 8.82 -14.87
C VAL A 101 13.71 8.06 -14.51
N GLU A 102 13.39 8.04 -13.22
CA GLU A 102 12.21 7.39 -12.66
C GLU A 102 11.32 8.45 -12.00
N LEU A 103 10.05 8.49 -12.40
CA LEU A 103 9.00 9.30 -11.75
C LEU A 103 7.97 8.36 -11.14
N HIS A 104 7.52 8.67 -9.94
CA HIS A 104 6.51 7.88 -9.24
C HIS A 104 5.53 8.79 -8.48
N ALA A 105 4.24 8.49 -8.57
CA ALA A 105 3.23 9.10 -7.72
C ALA A 105 2.14 8.10 -7.33
N VAL A 106 1.82 8.09 -6.03
CA VAL A 106 0.57 7.53 -5.54
C VAL A 106 -0.52 8.56 -5.79
N CYS A 107 -1.60 8.14 -6.44
CA CYS A 107 -2.67 9.01 -6.89
C CYS A 107 -3.97 8.70 -6.14
N ASP A 108 -4.60 9.75 -5.61
CA ASP A 108 -5.94 9.70 -5.05
C ASP A 108 -6.96 9.89 -6.19
N GLY A 109 -8.11 9.23 -6.09
CA GLY A 109 -9.12 9.26 -7.15
C GLY A 109 -10.54 9.10 -6.61
N LEU A 110 -11.51 9.02 -7.51
CA LEU A 110 -12.91 8.83 -7.18
C LEU A 110 -13.39 7.44 -7.62
N VAL A 111 -14.09 6.74 -6.73
CA VAL A 111 -14.82 5.50 -7.03
C VAL A 111 -16.31 5.79 -6.95
N GLU A 112 -17.05 5.45 -8.00
CA GLU A 112 -18.50 5.61 -8.02
C GLU A 112 -19.17 4.50 -7.22
N THR A 113 -20.10 4.83 -6.32
CA THR A 113 -20.75 3.86 -5.43
C THR A 113 -21.99 3.20 -6.06
N GLY A 114 -22.25 3.44 -7.36
CA GLY A 114 -23.40 2.92 -8.11
C GLY A 114 -24.75 3.60 -7.84
N GLY A 115 -24.93 4.23 -6.68
CA GLY A 115 -26.15 4.96 -6.29
C GLY A 115 -26.21 6.43 -6.75
N GLY A 116 -25.32 6.86 -7.66
CA GLY A 116 -25.17 8.26 -8.07
C GLY A 116 -24.30 9.10 -7.12
N GLY A 117 -23.53 8.46 -6.24
CA GLY A 117 -22.51 9.10 -5.41
C GLY A 117 -21.11 8.61 -5.76
N ALA A 118 -20.11 9.40 -5.43
CA ALA A 118 -18.70 9.06 -5.57
C ALA A 118 -17.99 9.17 -4.22
N GLU A 119 -17.07 8.26 -3.96
CA GLU A 119 -16.21 8.26 -2.79
C GLU A 119 -14.78 8.65 -3.19
N ALA A 120 -14.17 9.56 -2.43
CA ALA A 120 -12.75 9.85 -2.57
C ALA A 120 -11.93 8.72 -1.96
N VAL A 121 -11.12 8.08 -2.79
CA VAL A 121 -10.29 6.95 -2.41
C VAL A 121 -8.84 7.35 -2.51
N GLU A 122 -8.18 7.39 -1.36
CA GLU A 122 -6.77 7.68 -1.30
C GLU A 122 -5.96 6.52 -1.90
N GLY A 123 -5.02 6.82 -2.82
CA GLY A 123 -4.07 5.83 -3.34
C GLY A 123 -4.75 4.77 -4.20
N LEU A 124 -5.77 5.21 -4.93
CA LEU A 124 -6.52 4.41 -5.88
C LEU A 124 -5.58 3.78 -6.93
N PHE A 125 -4.62 4.58 -7.39
CA PHE A 125 -3.58 4.14 -8.32
C PHE A 125 -2.18 4.54 -7.87
N ALA A 126 -1.17 3.81 -8.33
CA ALA A 126 0.20 4.29 -8.42
C ALA A 126 0.61 4.38 -9.89
N LEU A 127 1.11 5.54 -10.30
CA LEU A 127 1.66 5.81 -11.63
C LEU A 127 3.18 5.87 -11.53
N SER A 128 3.86 5.08 -12.35
CA SER A 128 5.32 5.08 -12.44
C SER A 128 5.75 5.25 -13.89
N VAL A 129 6.82 6.00 -14.11
CA VAL A 129 7.49 6.14 -15.40
C VAL A 129 8.98 5.90 -15.21
N ALA A 130 9.57 5.01 -15.98
CA ALA A 130 10.99 4.77 -16.03
C ALA A 130 11.48 5.00 -17.46
N VAL A 131 12.47 5.88 -17.64
CA VAL A 131 13.09 6.17 -18.95
C VAL A 131 14.59 5.98 -18.85
N SER A 132 15.16 5.23 -19.78
CA SER A 132 16.59 5.03 -19.96
C SER A 132 16.93 5.12 -21.46
N GLU A 133 18.22 5.14 -21.80
CA GLU A 133 18.63 5.20 -23.21
C GLU A 133 18.10 4.04 -24.06
N GLY A 134 17.97 2.84 -23.47
CA GLY A 134 17.60 1.63 -24.19
C GLY A 134 16.12 1.27 -24.11
N TYR A 135 15.36 1.88 -23.19
CA TYR A 135 14.01 1.46 -22.88
C TYR A 135 13.27 2.54 -22.09
N PHE A 136 11.97 2.65 -22.32
CA PHE A 136 11.10 3.32 -21.38
C PHE A 136 9.86 2.47 -21.07
N ASN A 137 9.25 2.74 -19.92
CA ASN A 137 8.03 2.10 -19.44
C ASN A 137 7.20 3.13 -18.66
N VAL A 138 5.92 3.18 -18.96
CA VAL A 138 4.89 3.77 -18.10
C VAL A 138 4.11 2.60 -17.49
N SER A 139 3.87 2.62 -16.20
CA SER A 139 3.02 1.62 -15.56
C SER A 139 1.99 2.25 -14.64
N LEU A 140 0.80 1.67 -14.66
CA LEU A 140 -0.33 2.04 -13.82
C LEU A 140 -0.70 0.84 -12.96
N THR A 141 -0.70 1.01 -11.65
CA THR A 141 -1.02 -0.06 -10.69
C THR A 141 -2.25 0.33 -9.89
N THR A 142 -3.25 -0.54 -9.80
CA THR A 142 -4.42 -0.36 -8.91
C THR A 142 -4.30 -1.22 -7.67
N PHE A 143 -4.85 -0.73 -6.57
CA PHE A 143 -5.01 -1.44 -5.31
C PHE A 143 -6.48 -1.71 -4.97
N SER A 144 -7.41 -1.26 -5.82
CA SER A 144 -8.85 -1.39 -5.61
C SER A 144 -9.48 -2.52 -6.40
N ASP A 145 -10.54 -3.08 -5.83
CA ASP A 145 -11.44 -4.05 -6.44
C ASP A 145 -12.66 -3.43 -7.11
N ALA A 146 -12.85 -2.11 -7.06
CA ALA A 146 -14.01 -1.42 -7.67
C ALA A 146 -14.18 -1.69 -9.18
N TRP A 147 -13.14 -2.22 -9.81
CA TRP A 147 -13.06 -2.56 -11.23
C TRP A 147 -13.55 -3.97 -11.57
N MET A 148 -13.95 -4.75 -10.56
CA MET A 148 -14.28 -6.18 -10.66
C MET A 148 -15.74 -6.45 -10.27
N PRO A 149 -16.40 -7.47 -10.85
CA PRO A 149 -17.79 -7.80 -10.50
C PRO A 149 -17.95 -8.30 -9.05
N PHE A 150 -16.92 -8.95 -8.50
CA PHE A 150 -16.86 -9.35 -7.09
C PHE A 150 -15.75 -8.59 -6.38
N ASP A 151 -15.98 -8.25 -5.11
CA ASP A 151 -14.96 -7.64 -4.25
C ASP A 151 -13.88 -8.69 -3.86
N LEU A 152 -12.80 -8.27 -3.20
CA LEU A 152 -11.72 -9.21 -2.83
C LEU A 152 -12.14 -10.32 -1.85
N ARG A 153 -13.35 -10.25 -1.27
CA ARG A 153 -13.94 -11.27 -0.40
C ARG A 153 -14.93 -12.18 -1.15
N GLY A 154 -15.02 -12.05 -2.48
CA GLY A 154 -15.94 -12.79 -3.32
C GLY A 154 -17.40 -12.31 -3.26
N ARG A 155 -17.68 -11.13 -2.70
CA ARG A 155 -19.05 -10.59 -2.62
C ARG A 155 -19.38 -9.79 -3.87
N ALA A 156 -20.57 -9.99 -4.42
CA ALA A 156 -21.00 -9.27 -5.62
C ALA A 156 -21.11 -7.75 -5.36
N GLN A 157 -20.69 -6.95 -6.33
CA GLN A 157 -20.70 -5.49 -6.27
C GLN A 157 -21.13 -4.85 -7.61
N ASP A 158 -22.14 -5.42 -8.26
CA ASP A 158 -22.59 -5.06 -9.61
C ASP A 158 -22.78 -3.56 -9.83
N ALA A 159 -23.40 -2.85 -8.88
CA ALA A 159 -23.66 -1.42 -9.01
C ALA A 159 -22.37 -0.59 -9.08
N VAL A 160 -21.34 -0.98 -8.34
CA VAL A 160 -20.01 -0.35 -8.38
C VAL A 160 -19.31 -0.73 -9.69
N PHE A 161 -19.30 -2.01 -10.03
CA PHE A 161 -18.63 -2.54 -11.22
C PHE A 161 -19.15 -1.91 -12.52
N GLN A 162 -20.47 -1.84 -12.70
CA GLN A 162 -21.09 -1.32 -13.93
C GLN A 162 -20.74 0.13 -14.24
N VAL A 163 -20.47 0.94 -13.21
CA VAL A 163 -20.12 2.36 -13.39
C VAL A 163 -18.61 2.54 -13.52
N ASN A 164 -17.82 1.81 -12.76
CA ASN A 164 -16.36 2.02 -12.68
C ASN A 164 -15.58 1.27 -13.78
N ARG A 165 -16.02 0.07 -14.19
CA ARG A 165 -15.30 -0.72 -15.21
C ARG A 165 -15.17 0.01 -16.55
N PRO A 166 -16.23 0.63 -17.12
CA PRO A 166 -16.10 1.37 -18.36
C PRO A 166 -15.15 2.58 -18.25
N ARG A 167 -15.14 3.27 -17.09
CA ARG A 167 -14.23 4.40 -16.84
C ARG A 167 -12.77 3.97 -16.85
N LEU A 168 -12.45 2.87 -16.17
CA LEU A 168 -11.10 2.31 -16.22
C LEU A 168 -10.72 1.91 -17.64
N ALA A 169 -11.59 1.20 -18.36
CA ALA A 169 -11.34 0.79 -19.74
C ALA A 169 -11.04 1.99 -20.66
N MET A 170 -11.83 3.07 -20.53
CA MET A 170 -11.61 4.30 -21.29
C MET A 170 -10.28 4.97 -20.93
N ALA A 171 -9.92 5.05 -19.65
CA ALA A 171 -8.66 5.62 -19.23
C ALA A 171 -7.45 4.81 -19.74
N LEU A 172 -7.49 3.47 -19.67
CA LEU A 172 -6.42 2.62 -20.18
C LEU A 172 -6.24 2.77 -21.70
N ALA A 173 -7.35 2.76 -22.46
CA ALA A 173 -7.34 2.95 -23.90
C ALA A 173 -6.81 4.34 -24.29
N GLU A 174 -7.18 5.37 -23.54
CA GLU A 174 -6.76 6.73 -23.83
C GLU A 174 -5.30 7.00 -23.43
N ILE A 175 -4.79 6.38 -22.35
CA ILE A 175 -3.34 6.37 -22.06
C ILE A 175 -2.58 5.72 -23.22
N ALA A 176 -3.05 4.57 -23.70
CA ALA A 176 -2.46 3.86 -24.84
C ALA A 176 -2.41 4.74 -26.10
N GLU A 177 -3.53 5.40 -26.43
CA GLU A 177 -3.65 6.30 -27.57
C GLU A 177 -2.73 7.53 -27.44
N GLU A 178 -2.73 8.21 -26.30
CA GLU A 178 -1.90 9.41 -26.12
C GLU A 178 -0.40 9.12 -26.04
N LEU A 179 -0.02 7.92 -25.59
CA LEU A 179 1.37 7.47 -25.59
C LEU A 179 1.79 6.84 -26.92
N ASP A 180 0.85 6.52 -27.81
CA ASP A 180 1.04 5.74 -29.05
C ASP A 180 1.66 4.35 -28.79
N LEU A 181 1.14 3.65 -27.78
CA LEU A 181 1.66 2.35 -27.32
C LEU A 181 0.53 1.36 -27.06
N GLU A 182 0.81 0.08 -27.28
CA GLU A 182 -0.11 -1.00 -26.91
C GLU A 182 -0.18 -1.16 -25.39
N ILE A 183 -1.36 -1.54 -24.90
CA ILE A 183 -1.56 -1.89 -23.49
C ILE A 183 -0.96 -3.28 -23.28
N ASP A 184 -0.06 -3.41 -22.31
CA ASP A 184 0.48 -4.69 -21.86
C ASP A 184 0.00 -4.97 -20.42
N PRO A 185 -1.05 -5.79 -20.23
CA PRO A 185 -1.45 -6.25 -18.90
C PRO A 185 -0.36 -7.14 -18.30
N ASP A 186 0.12 -6.81 -17.09
CA ASP A 186 1.14 -7.62 -16.39
C ASP A 186 0.62 -9.04 -16.05
N ASP A 187 1.50 -9.90 -15.53
CA ASP A 187 1.08 -11.20 -15.01
C ASP A 187 -0.01 -11.07 -13.92
N PRO A 188 -0.93 -12.07 -13.82
CA PRO A 188 -1.93 -12.11 -12.75
C PRO A 188 -1.31 -11.95 -11.36
N SER A 189 -1.90 -11.04 -10.57
CA SER A 189 -1.58 -10.94 -9.15
C SER A 189 -2.32 -12.01 -8.36
N ARG A 190 -2.03 -12.12 -7.06
CA ARG A 190 -2.83 -12.97 -6.16
C ARG A 190 -4.27 -12.46 -5.97
N LEU A 191 -4.54 -11.21 -6.32
CA LEU A 191 -5.79 -10.52 -6.02
C LEU A 191 -6.66 -10.27 -7.26
N GLY A 192 -6.07 -10.25 -8.46
CA GLY A 192 -6.80 -9.99 -9.70
C GLY A 192 -5.99 -10.32 -10.94
N ILE A 193 -6.70 -10.47 -12.05
CA ILE A 193 -6.16 -10.78 -13.37
C ILE A 193 -6.31 -9.52 -14.24
N PRO A 194 -5.22 -8.79 -14.55
CA PRO A 194 -5.32 -7.63 -15.42
C PRO A 194 -5.67 -8.06 -16.86
N THR A 195 -6.41 -7.21 -17.55
CA THR A 195 -6.80 -7.35 -18.95
C THR A 195 -6.65 -5.99 -19.63
N GLU A 196 -6.69 -5.93 -20.96
CA GLU A 196 -6.60 -4.65 -21.70
C GLU A 196 -7.70 -3.63 -21.32
N SER A 197 -8.79 -4.08 -20.69
CA SER A 197 -9.95 -3.23 -20.36
C SER A 197 -10.24 -3.11 -18.86
N GLY A 198 -9.41 -3.71 -17.99
CA GLY A 198 -9.61 -3.66 -16.54
C GLY A 198 -9.14 -4.93 -15.85
N VAL A 199 -9.85 -5.41 -14.82
CA VAL A 199 -9.42 -6.51 -13.95
C VAL A 199 -10.51 -7.56 -13.81
N GLU A 200 -10.14 -8.85 -13.89
CA GLU A 200 -11.03 -9.98 -13.61
C GLU A 200 -10.72 -10.60 -12.25
N ASN A 201 -11.75 -11.19 -11.63
CA ASN A 201 -11.63 -11.94 -10.38
C ASN A 201 -10.98 -13.31 -10.59
N HIS A 202 -10.37 -13.84 -9.53
CA HIS A 202 -10.08 -15.27 -9.40
C HIS A 202 -11.34 -16.04 -8.96
N PHE A 203 -11.47 -17.28 -9.43
CA PHE A 203 -12.55 -18.18 -9.08
C PHE A 203 -11.97 -19.50 -8.57
N GLU A 204 -12.69 -20.16 -7.66
CA GLU A 204 -12.30 -21.48 -7.15
C GLU A 204 -12.42 -22.54 -8.26
N ASP A 205 -11.42 -23.42 -8.37
CA ASP A 205 -11.37 -24.45 -9.40
C ASP A 205 -12.49 -25.50 -9.25
N ASP A 206 -12.95 -25.73 -8.01
CA ASP A 206 -13.89 -26.81 -7.69
C ASP A 206 -15.35 -26.48 -8.04
N ASP A 207 -15.81 -25.27 -7.72
CA ASP A 207 -17.22 -24.87 -7.86
C ASP A 207 -17.43 -23.59 -8.68
N GLY A 208 -16.35 -22.94 -9.13
CA GLY A 208 -16.40 -21.70 -9.90
C GLY A 208 -16.95 -20.50 -9.12
N SER A 209 -17.02 -20.59 -7.79
CA SER A 209 -17.38 -19.46 -6.95
C SER A 209 -16.25 -18.42 -6.91
N PRO A 210 -16.57 -17.12 -6.73
CA PRO A 210 -15.55 -16.09 -6.63
C PRO A 210 -14.69 -16.28 -5.37
N SER A 211 -13.37 -16.26 -5.54
CA SER A 211 -12.43 -16.50 -4.44
C SER A 211 -12.38 -15.37 -3.42
N ASP A 212 -12.34 -15.71 -2.12
CA ASP A 212 -11.95 -14.78 -1.05
C ASP A 212 -10.41 -14.64 -1.00
N VAL A 213 -9.89 -13.87 -1.94
CA VAL A 213 -8.45 -13.57 -2.05
C VAL A 213 -7.98 -12.61 -0.95
N TRP A 214 -8.89 -11.83 -0.34
CA TRP A 214 -8.60 -10.95 0.79
C TRP A 214 -8.20 -11.75 2.02
N GLY A 215 -9.06 -12.67 2.47
CA GLY A 215 -8.79 -13.53 3.60
C GLY A 215 -7.62 -14.47 3.34
N ARG A 216 -7.51 -14.98 2.12
CA ARG A 216 -6.46 -15.96 1.75
C ARG A 216 -5.07 -15.35 1.63
N PHE A 217 -4.94 -14.10 1.16
CA PHE A 217 -3.63 -13.53 0.82
C PHE A 217 -3.34 -12.19 1.49
N GLU A 218 -4.30 -11.25 1.47
CA GLU A 218 -4.05 -9.89 1.95
C GLU A 218 -3.97 -9.79 3.48
N ILE A 219 -4.90 -10.44 4.21
CA ILE A 219 -4.86 -10.48 5.68
C ILE A 219 -3.55 -11.13 6.18
N PRO A 220 -3.16 -12.34 5.72
CA PRO A 220 -1.90 -12.95 6.11
C PRO A 220 -0.70 -12.06 5.81
N TYR A 221 -0.64 -11.45 4.63
CA TYR A 221 0.46 -10.58 4.22
C TYR A 221 0.60 -9.36 5.14
N ARG A 222 -0.51 -8.68 5.46
CA ARG A 222 -0.50 -7.53 6.39
C ARG A 222 -0.04 -7.95 7.78
N ASN A 223 -0.49 -9.11 8.24
CA ASN A 223 -0.21 -9.59 9.59
C ASN A 223 1.22 -10.16 9.75
N GLU A 224 1.98 -10.35 8.66
CA GLU A 224 3.38 -10.76 8.74
C GLU A 224 4.22 -9.82 9.62
N ILE A 225 3.89 -8.53 9.65
CA ILE A 225 4.60 -7.56 10.50
C ILE A 225 4.56 -7.97 11.98
N PHE A 226 3.49 -8.60 12.44
CA PHE A 226 3.32 -8.99 13.83
C PHE A 226 4.11 -10.25 14.22
N SER A 227 4.58 -11.01 13.23
CA SER A 227 5.35 -12.24 13.43
C SER A 227 6.81 -12.15 12.98
N GLN A 228 7.18 -11.06 12.30
CA GLN A 228 8.54 -10.81 11.83
C GLN A 228 9.28 -9.82 12.72
N SER A 229 10.26 -10.31 13.49
CA SER A 229 11.17 -9.44 14.23
C SER A 229 11.93 -8.53 13.25
N PRO A 230 11.95 -7.20 13.44
CA PRO A 230 12.70 -6.29 12.59
C PRO A 230 14.18 -6.66 12.59
N LYS A 231 14.77 -6.86 11.41
CA LYS A 231 16.18 -7.31 11.29
C LYS A 231 17.20 -6.26 11.77
N PHE A 232 16.83 -4.99 11.77
CA PHE A 232 17.74 -3.86 12.02
C PHE A 232 17.34 -3.01 13.23
N THR A 233 16.21 -3.32 13.88
CA THR A 233 15.74 -2.61 15.07
C THR A 233 15.71 -3.57 16.24
N ALA A 234 16.45 -3.25 17.30
CA ALA A 234 16.39 -4.02 18.54
C ALA A 234 15.02 -3.86 19.19
N GLY A 235 14.42 -4.96 19.63
CA GLY A 235 13.07 -5.01 20.18
C GLY A 235 12.79 -6.38 20.78
N TYR A 236 11.59 -6.57 21.32
CA TYR A 236 11.13 -7.90 21.70
C TYR A 236 11.08 -8.84 20.49
N GLY A 237 11.34 -10.13 20.72
CA GLY A 237 11.05 -11.16 19.73
C GLY A 237 9.56 -11.14 19.36
N ARG A 238 9.24 -11.33 18.07
CA ARG A 238 7.85 -11.40 17.58
C ARG A 238 7.34 -12.82 17.40
N ARG A 239 8.05 -13.80 17.96
CA ARG A 239 7.70 -15.22 17.91
C ARG A 239 7.95 -15.83 19.28
N ALA A 240 7.07 -16.74 19.67
CA ALA A 240 7.25 -17.63 20.79
C ALA A 240 6.89 -19.05 20.35
N SER A 241 7.57 -20.03 20.94
CA SER A 241 7.33 -21.45 20.74
C SER A 241 6.65 -22.10 21.94
N GLY A 242 6.79 -21.49 23.12
CA GLY A 242 6.24 -21.96 24.39
C GLY A 242 5.04 -21.16 24.85
N ALA A 243 4.90 -21.11 26.18
CA ALA A 243 3.79 -20.46 26.83
C ALA A 243 3.80 -18.95 26.63
N VAL A 244 2.62 -18.38 26.44
CA VAL A 244 2.43 -16.94 26.34
C VAL A 244 1.31 -16.49 27.25
N ARG A 245 1.51 -15.35 27.90
CA ARG A 245 0.44 -14.58 28.54
C ARG A 245 -0.14 -13.64 27.51
N TYR A 246 -1.47 -13.53 27.47
CA TYR A 246 -2.15 -12.65 26.53
C TYR A 246 -3.26 -11.85 27.20
N VAL A 247 -3.57 -10.70 26.60
CA VAL A 247 -4.65 -9.82 27.06
C VAL A 247 -5.43 -9.32 25.84
N PRO A 248 -6.77 -9.43 25.84
CA PRO A 248 -7.57 -8.94 24.73
C PRO A 248 -7.55 -7.41 24.68
N VAL A 249 -7.49 -6.89 23.45
CA VAL A 249 -7.64 -5.48 23.13
C VAL A 249 -9.00 -5.27 22.49
N VAL A 250 -9.80 -4.38 23.06
CA VAL A 250 -11.19 -4.13 22.67
C VAL A 250 -11.34 -2.72 22.11
N GLY A 251 -11.94 -2.64 20.92
CA GLY A 251 -12.33 -1.41 20.25
C GLY A 251 -13.83 -1.16 20.32
N ALA A 252 -14.34 -0.24 19.48
CA ALA A 252 -15.75 0.09 19.43
C ALA A 252 -16.65 -1.09 18.98
N HIS A 253 -16.12 -1.97 18.12
CA HIS A 253 -16.87 -3.04 17.46
C HIS A 253 -16.58 -4.44 18.02
N GLY A 254 -15.78 -4.55 19.09
CA GLY A 254 -15.42 -5.83 19.70
C GLY A 254 -13.91 -6.00 19.90
N VAL A 255 -13.47 -7.25 20.03
CA VAL A 255 -12.05 -7.59 20.19
C VAL A 255 -11.29 -7.34 18.88
N LEU A 256 -10.27 -6.49 18.95
CA LEU A 256 -9.39 -6.13 17.84
C LEU A 256 -8.23 -7.14 17.67
N GLY A 257 -7.86 -7.80 18.76
CA GLY A 257 -6.77 -8.77 18.82
C GLY A 257 -6.28 -8.94 20.25
N TYR A 258 -5.10 -9.52 20.40
CA TYR A 258 -4.51 -9.88 21.69
C TYR A 258 -3.07 -9.38 21.78
N LEU A 259 -2.78 -8.56 22.80
CA LEU A 259 -1.39 -8.34 23.22
C LEU A 259 -0.89 -9.61 23.88
N TRP A 260 0.33 -10.05 23.55
CA TRP A 260 0.90 -11.23 24.18
C TRP A 260 2.37 -11.05 24.50
N ALA A 261 2.85 -11.82 25.49
CA ALA A 261 4.21 -11.79 26.00
C ALA A 261 4.69 -13.18 26.44
N SER A 262 5.98 -13.43 26.24
CA SER A 262 6.76 -14.53 26.81
C SER A 262 8.06 -13.98 27.36
N ASP A 263 8.20 -13.98 28.70
CA ASP A 263 9.42 -13.53 29.37
C ASP A 263 10.59 -14.49 29.10
N ASP A 264 10.31 -15.80 29.03
CA ASP A 264 11.31 -16.85 28.79
C ASP A 264 11.99 -16.72 27.42
N GLU A 265 11.23 -16.31 26.40
CA GLU A 265 11.73 -16.12 25.04
C GLU A 265 12.06 -14.65 24.72
N GLY A 266 11.89 -13.73 25.69
CA GLY A 266 12.10 -12.30 25.49
C GLY A 266 11.21 -11.72 24.37
N ALA A 267 10.00 -12.25 24.23
CA ALA A 267 9.12 -12.01 23.10
C ALA A 267 7.83 -11.32 23.52
N ALA A 268 7.38 -10.35 22.73
CA ALA A 268 6.10 -9.66 22.89
C ALA A 268 5.65 -9.13 21.54
N SER A 269 4.37 -9.30 21.24
CA SER A 269 3.77 -8.78 20.01
C SER A 269 2.27 -8.62 20.18
N PHE A 270 1.58 -8.38 19.07
CA PHE A 270 0.14 -8.31 18.96
C PHE A 270 -0.35 -9.37 17.98
N GLU A 271 -1.35 -10.16 18.36
CA GLU A 271 -2.02 -11.11 17.47
C GLU A 271 -3.38 -10.52 17.05
N PRO A 272 -3.53 -10.00 15.82
CA PRO A 272 -4.78 -9.40 15.36
C PRO A 272 -5.86 -10.47 15.22
N ARG A 273 -7.10 -10.13 15.57
CA ARG A 273 -8.25 -11.01 15.36
C ARG A 273 -8.69 -10.93 13.90
N GLU A 274 -8.94 -12.06 13.24
CA GLU A 274 -9.33 -12.09 11.83
C GLU A 274 -10.61 -11.26 11.56
N LEU A 275 -11.61 -11.40 12.45
CA LEU A 275 -12.87 -10.65 12.36
C LEU A 275 -12.71 -9.14 12.55
N ALA A 276 -11.61 -8.66 13.12
CA ALA A 276 -11.34 -7.24 13.29
C ALA A 276 -10.72 -6.59 12.04
N ASP A 277 -10.22 -7.39 11.09
CA ASP A 277 -9.68 -6.96 9.79
C ASP A 277 -8.76 -5.73 9.92
N LEU A 278 -9.08 -4.63 9.23
CA LEU A 278 -8.27 -3.42 9.19
C LEU A 278 -8.19 -2.70 10.54
N ASP A 279 -9.23 -2.78 11.37
CA ASP A 279 -9.22 -2.19 12.71
C ASP A 279 -8.24 -2.95 13.61
N GLY A 280 -8.22 -4.28 13.52
CA GLY A 280 -7.24 -5.13 14.20
C GLY A 280 -5.81 -4.83 13.76
N TYR A 281 -5.57 -4.73 12.45
CA TYR A 281 -4.26 -4.37 11.91
C TYR A 281 -3.77 -2.99 12.38
N ARG A 282 -4.59 -1.94 12.27
CA ARG A 282 -4.25 -0.57 12.69
C ARG A 282 -3.97 -0.48 14.20
N ALA A 283 -4.78 -1.15 15.00
CA ALA A 283 -4.54 -1.25 16.43
C ALA A 283 -3.22 -1.95 16.73
N GLY A 284 -2.95 -3.08 16.06
CA GLY A 284 -1.71 -3.83 16.19
C GLY A 284 -0.47 -2.99 15.91
N LEU A 285 -0.46 -2.17 14.85
CA LEU A 285 0.66 -1.27 14.55
C LEU A 285 0.95 -0.31 15.70
N THR A 286 -0.09 0.32 16.24
CA THR A 286 0.03 1.23 17.39
C THR A 286 0.56 0.50 18.63
N TRP A 287 0.16 -0.76 18.83
CA TRP A 287 0.64 -1.58 19.93
C TRP A 287 2.08 -2.04 19.75
N LEU A 288 2.54 -2.31 18.52
CA LEU A 288 3.95 -2.58 18.25
C LEU A 288 4.85 -1.38 18.61
N ASP A 289 4.43 -0.16 18.27
CA ASP A 289 5.17 1.06 18.63
C ASP A 289 5.25 1.22 20.16
N ARG A 290 4.14 0.97 20.86
CA ARG A 290 4.09 1.01 22.34
C ARG A 290 4.95 -0.06 23.00
N LEU A 291 5.00 -1.26 22.42
CA LEU A 291 5.90 -2.33 22.87
C LEU A 291 7.37 -1.96 22.65
N GLN A 292 7.68 -1.29 21.54
CA GLN A 292 9.02 -0.76 21.29
C GLN A 292 9.42 0.28 22.34
N GLU A 293 8.54 1.23 22.68
CA GLU A 293 8.77 2.19 23.78
C GLU A 293 9.02 1.50 25.14
N ALA A 294 8.34 0.38 25.40
CA ALA A 294 8.54 -0.41 26.63
C ALA A 294 9.88 -1.16 26.62
N TYR A 295 10.26 -1.73 25.47
CA TYR A 295 11.55 -2.38 25.28
C TYR A 295 12.71 -1.40 25.48
N GLU A 296 12.63 -0.19 24.92
CA GLU A 296 13.67 0.84 25.05
C GLU A 296 13.87 1.30 26.50
N ARG A 297 12.83 1.18 27.34
CA ARG A 297 12.92 1.41 28.79
C ARG A 297 13.44 0.20 29.57
N GLY A 298 13.70 -0.92 28.91
CA GLY A 298 14.25 -2.14 29.50
C GLY A 298 13.23 -2.98 30.27
N LEU A 299 11.94 -2.85 29.96
CA LEU A 299 10.92 -3.67 30.60
C LEU A 299 10.97 -5.13 30.12
N ALA A 300 10.62 -6.07 31.00
CA ALA A 300 10.35 -7.44 30.59
C ALA A 300 9.03 -7.52 29.81
N PRO A 301 8.86 -8.46 28.85
CA PRO A 301 7.64 -8.63 28.07
C PRO A 301 6.33 -8.58 28.86
N THR A 302 6.18 -9.37 29.92
CA THR A 302 4.97 -9.38 30.76
C THR A 302 4.75 -8.04 31.45
N ALA A 303 5.83 -7.44 31.96
CA ALA A 303 5.75 -6.14 32.63
C ALA A 303 5.30 -5.05 31.66
N ALA A 304 5.75 -5.10 30.41
CA ALA A 304 5.33 -4.20 29.35
C ALA A 304 3.82 -4.31 29.08
N ILE A 305 3.27 -5.51 28.85
CA ILE A 305 1.84 -5.65 28.57
C ILE A 305 0.95 -5.25 29.75
N LEU A 306 1.41 -5.46 31.00
CA LEU A 306 0.68 -5.01 32.19
C LEU A 306 0.66 -3.49 32.30
N GLU A 307 1.81 -2.82 32.12
CA GLU A 307 1.89 -1.35 32.15
C GLU A 307 1.07 -0.73 31.02
N LEU A 308 1.18 -1.29 29.81
CA LEU A 308 0.38 -0.88 28.67
C LEU A 308 -1.12 -1.09 28.90
N GLY A 309 -1.48 -2.06 29.75
CA GLY A 309 -2.84 -2.32 30.19
C GLY A 309 -3.47 -1.22 31.05
N GLU A 310 -2.65 -0.35 31.66
CA GLU A 310 -3.12 0.78 32.47
C GLU A 310 -3.36 2.05 31.65
N ARG A 311 -2.95 2.06 30.37
CA ARG A 311 -3.15 3.22 29.49
C ARG A 311 -4.65 3.43 29.19
N PRO A 312 -5.08 4.70 29.03
CA PRO A 312 -6.45 5.00 28.65
C PRO A 312 -6.79 4.45 27.26
N ALA A 313 -8.09 4.29 27.00
CA ALA A 313 -8.58 3.88 25.70
C ALA A 313 -8.10 4.82 24.59
N ASP A 314 -7.63 4.22 23.50
CA ASP A 314 -7.20 4.92 22.30
C ASP A 314 -8.29 4.78 21.21
N PRO A 315 -8.64 5.84 20.47
CA PRO A 315 -9.63 5.77 19.40
C PRO A 315 -9.29 4.77 18.28
N VAL A 316 -8.00 4.50 18.04
CA VAL A 316 -7.49 3.59 17.01
C VAL A 316 -7.05 2.26 17.64
N ALA A 317 -6.26 2.32 18.72
CA ALA A 317 -5.68 1.13 19.33
C ALA A 317 -6.61 0.40 20.33
N GLY A 318 -7.79 0.97 20.60
CA GLY A 318 -8.72 0.44 21.59
C GLY A 318 -8.19 0.51 23.02
N ARG A 319 -8.71 -0.37 23.89
CA ARG A 319 -8.25 -0.52 25.27
C ARG A 319 -7.92 -1.97 25.59
N VAL A 320 -6.98 -2.17 26.48
CA VAL A 320 -6.65 -3.50 27.01
C VAL A 320 -7.65 -3.87 28.09
N GLU A 321 -8.24 -5.07 28.02
CA GLU A 321 -9.10 -5.62 29.06
C GLU A 321 -8.27 -6.48 30.01
N VAL A 322 -7.49 -5.84 30.89
CA VAL A 322 -6.55 -6.52 31.82
C VAL A 322 -7.23 -7.59 32.69
N LYS A 323 -8.51 -7.40 33.02
CA LYS A 323 -9.30 -8.38 33.79
C LYS A 323 -9.58 -9.69 33.03
N ALA A 324 -9.41 -9.68 31.71
CA ALA A 324 -9.56 -10.84 30.83
C ALA A 324 -8.20 -11.39 30.38
N THR A 325 -7.14 -11.16 31.16
CA THR A 325 -5.83 -11.78 30.93
C THR A 325 -5.95 -13.31 30.94
N GLY A 326 -5.39 -13.95 29.94
CA GLY A 326 -5.30 -15.40 29.82
C GLY A 326 -3.86 -15.86 29.64
N GLU A 327 -3.67 -17.18 29.69
CA GLU A 327 -2.40 -17.83 29.42
C GLU A 327 -2.67 -19.08 28.57
N VAL A 328 -1.79 -19.33 27.60
CA VAL A 328 -1.81 -20.58 26.82
C VAL A 328 -0.42 -21.20 26.87
N ASP A 329 -0.37 -22.53 26.91
CA ASP A 329 0.90 -23.28 27.01
C ASP A 329 1.74 -23.23 25.73
N GLU A 330 1.10 -22.88 24.61
CA GLU A 330 1.73 -22.78 23.28
C GLU A 330 1.13 -21.59 22.52
N PHE A 331 1.99 -20.73 21.97
CA PHE A 331 1.58 -19.56 21.18
C PHE A 331 0.57 -19.90 20.07
N ARG A 332 0.67 -21.08 19.44
CA ARG A 332 -0.28 -21.54 18.42
C ARG A 332 -1.73 -21.52 18.87
N LYS A 333 -2.02 -21.83 20.14
CA LYS A 333 -3.38 -21.79 20.68
C LYS A 333 -3.95 -20.38 20.72
N LEU A 334 -3.10 -19.36 20.88
CA LEU A 334 -3.52 -17.96 20.79
C LEU A 334 -3.84 -17.57 19.35
N VAL A 335 -3.06 -18.06 18.38
CA VAL A 335 -3.34 -17.85 16.96
C VAL A 335 -4.70 -18.45 16.60
N GLU A 336 -4.98 -19.69 17.04
CA GLU A 336 -6.29 -20.34 16.83
C GLU A 336 -7.44 -19.53 17.48
N LEU A 337 -7.23 -18.99 18.69
CA LEU A 337 -8.20 -18.09 19.35
C LEU A 337 -8.45 -16.78 18.57
N ALA A 338 -7.46 -16.29 17.83
CA ALA A 338 -7.60 -15.09 17.02
C ALA A 338 -8.36 -15.31 15.70
N GLN A 339 -8.57 -16.57 15.32
CA GLN A 339 -9.34 -16.98 14.14
C GLN A 339 -10.84 -17.18 14.45
N GLU A 340 -11.20 -17.36 15.73
CA GLU A 340 -12.59 -17.47 16.21
C GLU A 340 -13.31 -16.12 16.32
#